data_AF-A0A1H3MKG8-F1
#
_entry.id   AF-A0A1H3MKG8-F1
#
_cell.length_a   1.000
_cell.length_b   1.000
_cell.length_c   1.000
_cell.angle_alpha   90.00
_cell.angle_beta   90.00
_cell.angle_gamma   90.00
#
_symmetry.space_group_name_H-M   'P 1'
#
loop_
_entity.id
_entity.type
_entity.pdbx_description
1 polymer ?
#
loop_
_entity_poly.entity_id
_entity_poly.type
_entity_poly.pdbx_seq_one_letter_code
_entity_poly.pdbx_strand_id
1 'polypeptide(L)'
;MRIVVAFLMGLIIVCSLIFYVEGWTDDEPSTSGEKIASEEAGTEEAADDREIAAQETDDLDEPEVEEVEEADGIHQFIGEGVERITEKFGEADRIDLTPYGYEWWIYNKNDVYLQFGVSEEKIVSVFTNDERADTAFFRVGDDYYKVNDHLQFQKEVPMGGNYVAHQFELSEEDMRIRPLASIGDVWVQVYFDTASDTVSSIRYTDQETLLLHKPYSIVYRGILPEAEPLSAEDWQLVQDGQALQILDLTNHIRERYGAQPLTWDEATAKVAYLHSEDMYRDEYFAHTSPTYGELKDRLAVESVVYELAAENIAANYPDAIEAVEGWLNSEGHRVNLLDERFTHLGVGVYRFYFTQNFITPW
;
A
#
# COMPACT_ATOMS: atom_id res chain seq x y z
N MET A 1 -14.64 6.70 30.82
CA MET A 1 -14.78 6.16 29.46
C MET A 1 -14.18 7.21 28.52
N ARG A 2 -12.98 6.98 28.00
CA ARG A 2 -12.31 7.90 27.06
C ARG A 2 -12.12 7.12 25.76
N ILE A 3 -12.77 7.59 24.69
CA ILE A 3 -12.55 7.13 23.32
C ILE A 3 -11.19 7.73 22.92
N VAL A 4 -10.25 6.88 22.53
CA VAL A 4 -8.95 7.30 22.03
C VAL A 4 -8.96 7.06 20.53
N VAL A 5 -8.94 8.13 19.75
CA VAL A 5 -8.68 8.09 18.31
C VAL A 5 -7.17 8.23 18.18
N ALA A 6 -6.50 7.21 17.64
CA ALA A 6 -5.08 7.32 17.31
C ALA A 6 -4.95 7.93 15.90
N PHE A 7 -4.40 9.13 15.84
CA PHE A 7 -3.97 9.72 14.57
C PHE A 7 -2.65 9.05 14.17
N LEU A 8 -2.66 8.24 13.11
CA LEU A 8 -1.41 7.90 12.43
C LEU A 8 -0.87 9.17 11.75
N MET A 9 0.44 9.35 11.82
CA MET A 9 1.14 10.60 11.49
C MET A 9 0.81 11.12 10.09
N GLY A 10 0.50 12.42 10.03
CA GLY A 10 0.16 13.12 8.81
C GLY A 10 1.26 13.07 7.75
N LEU A 11 0.83 12.72 6.55
CA LEU A 11 1.53 12.84 5.29
C LEU A 11 1.94 14.32 5.07
N ILE A 12 3.21 14.67 5.30
CA ILE A 12 3.75 15.96 4.85
C ILE A 12 4.22 15.77 3.41
N ILE A 13 3.33 16.03 2.45
CA ILE A 13 3.72 16.27 1.05
C ILE A 13 4.29 17.69 0.97
N VAL A 14 5.62 17.83 0.90
CA VAL A 14 6.25 19.12 0.59
C VAL A 14 6.23 19.31 -0.93
N CYS A 15 5.44 20.28 -1.37
CA CYS A 15 5.35 20.76 -2.75
C CYS A 15 6.70 21.28 -3.27
N SER A 16 7.09 20.85 -4.46
CA SER A 16 8.22 21.40 -5.21
C SER A 16 7.87 22.80 -5.73
N LEU A 17 8.64 23.81 -5.31
CA LEU A 17 8.59 25.16 -5.85
C LEU A 17 9.34 25.21 -7.19
N ILE A 18 8.62 25.48 -8.29
CA ILE A 18 9.20 25.95 -9.56
C ILE A 18 8.86 27.43 -9.71
N PHE A 19 9.87 28.28 -9.82
CA PHE A 19 9.74 29.57 -10.49
C PHE A 19 10.78 29.69 -11.61
N TYR A 20 10.28 29.75 -12.83
CA TYR A 20 10.99 30.26 -14.00
C TYR A 20 10.69 31.76 -14.15
N VAL A 21 11.65 32.48 -14.75
CA VAL A 21 11.71 33.94 -14.86
C VAL A 21 10.95 34.46 -16.11
N GLU A 22 10.41 35.68 -15.96
CA GLU A 22 10.04 36.72 -16.95
C GLU A 22 8.60 36.79 -17.55
N GLY A 23 7.87 37.88 -17.19
CA GLY A 23 7.02 38.67 -18.09
C GLY A 23 5.56 38.97 -17.67
N TRP A 24 5.30 40.18 -17.11
CA TRP A 24 4.14 41.13 -17.30
C TRP A 24 2.73 40.55 -17.67
N THR A 25 1.56 40.92 -17.11
CA THR A 25 1.01 42.09 -16.38
C THR A 25 -0.33 41.72 -15.71
N ASP A 26 -0.68 42.45 -14.66
CA ASP A 26 -1.95 42.45 -13.91
C ASP A 26 -3.20 42.75 -14.75
N ASP A 27 -4.33 42.13 -14.39
CA ASP A 27 -5.63 42.81 -14.30
C ASP A 27 -6.60 42.00 -13.41
N GLU A 28 -7.06 42.65 -12.33
CA GLU A 28 -8.12 42.22 -11.41
C GLU A 28 -9.52 42.45 -12.05
N PRO A 29 -10.64 41.84 -11.59
CA PRO A 29 -11.31 42.39 -10.40
C PRO A 29 -12.19 41.46 -9.53
N SER A 30 -12.24 41.88 -8.26
CA SER A 30 -13.30 41.78 -7.24
C SER A 30 -14.77 41.54 -7.66
N THR A 31 -15.56 40.89 -6.79
CA THR A 31 -16.70 41.45 -5.99
C THR A 31 -17.59 40.31 -5.42
N SER A 32 -17.71 40.23 -4.09
CA SER A 32 -18.90 40.53 -3.25
C SER A 32 -20.00 39.45 -3.26
N GLY A 33 -20.26 38.79 -2.12
CA GLY A 33 -21.39 39.12 -1.22
C GLY A 33 -22.40 37.96 -1.27
N GLU A 34 -23.20 37.60 -0.27
CA GLU A 34 -23.50 38.12 1.05
C GLU A 34 -24.33 37.02 1.77
N LYS A 35 -24.35 37.01 3.11
CA LYS A 35 -25.20 36.16 3.96
C LYS A 35 -26.68 36.59 3.89
N ILE A 36 -27.60 35.74 4.38
CA ILE A 36 -28.81 35.96 5.23
C ILE A 36 -29.59 34.61 5.22
N ALA A 37 -29.63 33.80 6.29
CA ALA A 37 -30.44 33.82 7.53
C ALA A 37 -31.86 33.22 7.42
N SER A 38 -32.06 32.14 8.21
CA SER A 38 -33.23 31.69 8.99
C SER A 38 -34.67 32.05 8.60
N GLU A 39 -35.58 31.05 8.67
CA GLU A 39 -36.75 31.08 9.56
C GLU A 39 -37.47 29.71 9.67
N GLU A 40 -38.15 29.52 10.80
CA GLU A 40 -38.76 28.29 11.33
C GLU A 40 -40.22 28.03 10.88
N ALA A 41 -40.62 26.77 11.09
CA ALA A 41 -41.92 26.26 11.58
C ALA A 41 -43.20 26.33 10.71
N GLY A 42 -43.90 25.19 10.70
CA GLY A 42 -45.31 25.09 10.30
C GLY A 42 -45.78 23.66 10.07
N THR A 43 -46.35 23.05 11.10
CA THR A 43 -47.15 21.81 11.08
C THR A 43 -48.51 22.00 10.42
N GLU A 44 -49.03 21.02 9.68
CA GLU A 44 -50.48 20.74 9.62
C GLU A 44 -50.77 19.32 9.11
N GLU A 45 -51.64 18.63 9.85
CA GLU A 45 -52.26 17.33 9.54
C GLU A 45 -53.28 17.44 8.41
N ALA A 46 -53.42 16.37 7.61
CA ALA A 46 -54.69 16.01 7.01
C ALA A 46 -54.82 14.48 6.94
N ALA A 47 -55.82 13.97 7.63
CA ALA A 47 -56.28 12.59 7.58
C ALA A 47 -57.11 12.33 6.30
N ASP A 48 -57.01 11.13 5.73
CA ASP A 48 -58.12 10.53 4.98
C ASP A 48 -58.13 9.02 5.19
N ASP A 49 -59.26 8.56 5.72
CA ASP A 49 -59.61 7.18 6.01
C ASP A 49 -59.99 6.46 4.71
N ARG A 50 -59.34 5.32 4.41
CA ARG A 50 -60.00 4.24 3.66
C ARG A 50 -59.63 2.87 4.22
N GLU A 51 -60.68 2.23 4.70
CA GLU A 51 -60.72 0.88 5.24
C GLU A 51 -60.88 -0.17 4.10
N ILE A 52 -60.54 -1.43 4.45
CA ILE A 52 -60.89 -2.71 3.81
C ILE A 52 -59.83 -3.30 2.86
N ALA A 53 -59.07 -4.28 3.35
CA ALA A 53 -59.35 -5.72 3.17
C ALA A 53 -58.21 -6.55 3.79
N ALA A 54 -58.53 -7.39 4.76
CA ALA A 54 -57.64 -8.48 5.17
C ALA A 54 -57.67 -9.54 4.06
N GLN A 55 -56.55 -9.72 3.38
CA GLN A 55 -56.29 -10.88 2.53
C GLN A 55 -55.09 -11.64 3.10
N GLU A 56 -55.29 -12.96 3.09
CA GLU A 56 -54.43 -14.01 3.63
C GLU A 56 -53.02 -13.91 3.05
N THR A 57 -52.04 -14.20 3.92
CA THR A 57 -50.62 -14.31 3.62
C THR A 57 -50.41 -15.51 2.69
N ASP A 58 -50.22 -15.25 1.40
CA ASP A 58 -49.61 -16.19 0.47
C ASP A 58 -48.08 -16.13 0.66
N ASP A 59 -47.47 -17.31 0.70
CA ASP A 59 -46.05 -17.56 0.87
C ASP A 59 -45.21 -16.70 -0.09
N LEU A 60 -44.52 -15.70 0.45
CA LEU A 60 -43.41 -15.04 -0.23
C LEU A 60 -42.17 -15.85 0.12
N ASP A 61 -41.73 -16.67 -0.83
CA ASP A 61 -40.41 -17.30 -0.80
C ASP A 61 -39.37 -16.25 -0.41
N GLU A 62 -38.68 -16.49 0.71
CA GLU A 62 -37.46 -15.74 1.05
C GLU A 62 -36.52 -15.81 -0.16
N PRO A 63 -35.87 -14.71 -0.56
CA PRO A 63 -34.86 -14.82 -1.59
C PRO A 63 -33.79 -15.78 -1.09
N GLU A 64 -33.68 -16.95 -1.75
CA GLU A 64 -32.49 -17.78 -1.65
C GLU A 64 -31.31 -16.87 -1.97
N VAL A 65 -30.53 -16.54 -0.94
CA VAL A 65 -29.21 -15.97 -1.12
C VAL A 65 -28.44 -17.08 -1.83
N GLU A 66 -28.26 -16.95 -3.14
CA GLU A 66 -27.35 -17.83 -3.87
C GLU A 66 -26.00 -17.72 -3.15
N GLU A 67 -25.58 -18.81 -2.48
CA GLU A 67 -24.22 -18.99 -2.02
C GLU A 67 -23.34 -18.81 -3.26
N VAL A 68 -22.67 -17.67 -3.36
CA VAL A 68 -21.66 -17.42 -4.38
C VAL A 68 -20.64 -18.54 -4.21
N GLU A 69 -20.51 -19.42 -5.22
CA GLU A 69 -19.47 -20.45 -5.22
C GLU A 69 -18.15 -19.77 -4.85
N GLU A 70 -17.49 -20.24 -3.79
CA GLU A 70 -16.19 -19.73 -3.35
C GLU A 70 -15.23 -19.80 -4.54
N ALA A 71 -14.96 -18.66 -5.18
CA ALA A 71 -14.07 -18.63 -6.33
C ALA A 71 -12.63 -18.93 -5.85
N ASP A 72 -11.99 -19.91 -6.49
CA ASP A 72 -10.61 -20.26 -6.21
C ASP A 72 -9.67 -19.05 -6.42
N GLY A 73 -8.75 -18.84 -5.46
CA GLY A 73 -7.77 -17.75 -5.53
C GLY A 73 -6.76 -17.79 -4.38
N ILE A 74 -5.71 -16.97 -4.48
CA ILE A 74 -4.62 -16.95 -3.50
C ILE A 74 -5.04 -16.55 -2.07
N HIS A 75 -6.20 -15.91 -1.90
CA HIS A 75 -6.74 -15.56 -0.59
C HIS A 75 -7.08 -16.79 0.27
N GLN A 76 -7.39 -17.93 -0.35
CA GLN A 76 -7.71 -19.19 0.33
C GLN A 76 -6.53 -19.79 1.10
N PHE A 77 -5.31 -19.29 0.89
CA PHE A 77 -4.15 -19.74 1.67
C PHE A 77 -4.11 -19.11 3.06
N ILE A 78 -4.82 -18.01 3.31
CA ILE A 78 -4.83 -17.37 4.63
C ILE A 78 -5.40 -18.35 5.67
N GLY A 79 -4.65 -18.56 6.76
CA GLY A 79 -4.96 -19.49 7.84
C GLY A 79 -4.50 -20.92 7.62
N GLU A 80 -4.10 -21.28 6.40
CA GLU A 80 -3.59 -22.61 6.05
C GLU A 80 -2.14 -22.81 6.50
N GLY A 81 -1.72 -24.08 6.60
CA GLY A 81 -0.34 -24.44 6.92
C GLY A 81 0.62 -24.23 5.75
N VAL A 82 1.88 -23.91 6.07
CA VAL A 82 2.94 -23.64 5.11
C VAL A 82 3.22 -24.84 4.18
N GLU A 83 2.92 -26.06 4.62
CA GLU A 83 3.02 -27.27 3.80
C GLU A 83 2.16 -27.17 2.53
N ARG A 84 1.01 -26.49 2.58
CA ARG A 84 0.11 -26.34 1.43
C ARG A 84 0.74 -25.52 0.31
N ILE A 85 1.51 -24.48 0.65
CA ILE A 85 2.24 -23.69 -0.35
C ILE A 85 3.51 -24.39 -0.81
N THR A 86 4.20 -25.12 0.07
CA THR A 86 5.37 -25.93 -0.33
C THR A 86 4.99 -27.05 -1.28
N GLU A 87 3.85 -27.72 -1.07
CA GLU A 87 3.32 -28.75 -1.97
C GLU A 87 2.92 -28.17 -3.34
N LYS A 88 2.32 -26.97 -3.37
CA LYS A 88 1.82 -26.35 -4.61
C LYS A 88 2.91 -25.64 -5.42
N PHE A 89 3.80 -24.92 -4.76
CA PHE A 89 4.76 -24.01 -5.39
C PHE A 89 6.22 -24.44 -5.21
N GLY A 90 6.49 -25.46 -4.40
CA GLY A 90 7.84 -25.87 -4.02
C GLY A 90 8.42 -25.02 -2.89
N GLU A 91 9.73 -25.12 -2.70
CA GLU A 91 10.46 -24.31 -1.72
C GLU A 91 10.47 -22.84 -2.13
N ALA A 92 10.40 -21.95 -1.14
CA ALA A 92 10.51 -20.50 -1.39
C ALA A 92 11.88 -20.15 -1.97
N ASP A 93 11.91 -19.16 -2.86
CA ASP A 93 13.15 -18.65 -3.45
C ASP A 93 14.00 -17.86 -2.45
N ARG A 94 13.32 -17.20 -1.50
CA ARG A 94 13.91 -16.37 -0.45
C ARG A 94 12.94 -16.31 0.74
N ILE A 95 13.50 -16.23 1.95
CA ILE A 95 12.75 -15.97 3.18
C ILE A 95 13.26 -14.64 3.73
N ASP A 96 12.38 -13.65 3.84
CA ASP A 96 12.70 -12.30 4.29
C ASP A 96 12.02 -12.01 5.63
N LEU A 97 12.78 -11.62 6.65
CA LEU A 97 12.23 -11.28 7.96
C LEU A 97 11.41 -9.98 7.89
N THR A 98 10.35 -9.88 8.70
CA THR A 98 9.56 -8.64 8.85
C THR A 98 9.70 -8.05 10.25
N PRO A 99 9.43 -6.74 10.43
CA PRO A 99 9.36 -6.15 11.76
C PRO A 99 8.06 -6.50 12.51
N TYR A 100 7.24 -7.43 11.99
CA TYR A 100 5.90 -7.74 12.47
C TYR A 100 5.74 -9.16 13.03
N GLY A 101 6.83 -9.91 13.19
CA GLY A 101 6.80 -11.25 13.80
C GLY A 101 6.36 -12.38 12.87
N TYR A 102 6.26 -12.10 11.56
CA TYR A 102 6.13 -13.11 10.51
C TYR A 102 7.29 -12.97 9.50
N GLU A 103 7.45 -13.96 8.63
CA GLU A 103 8.47 -13.95 7.58
C GLU A 103 7.78 -14.00 6.21
N TRP A 104 8.32 -13.28 5.23
CA TRP A 104 7.88 -13.40 3.85
C TRP A 104 8.59 -14.55 3.15
N TRP A 105 7.82 -15.53 2.70
CA TRP A 105 8.26 -16.59 1.79
C TRP A 105 8.01 -16.12 0.37
N ILE A 106 9.10 -15.78 -0.32
CA ILE A 106 9.09 -15.16 -1.65
C ILE A 106 9.17 -16.22 -2.73
N TYR A 107 8.29 -16.13 -3.71
CA TYR A 107 8.27 -16.95 -4.92
C TYR A 107 8.37 -16.01 -6.12
N ASN A 108 9.55 -15.89 -6.72
CA ASN A 108 9.85 -14.96 -7.82
C ASN A 108 10.49 -15.64 -9.03
N LYS A 109 10.84 -16.93 -8.95
CA LYS A 109 11.32 -17.71 -10.11
C LYS A 109 10.24 -18.55 -10.77
N ASN A 110 9.05 -18.60 -10.17
CA ASN A 110 7.89 -19.28 -10.73
C ASN A 110 7.25 -18.44 -11.86
N ASP A 111 6.27 -19.00 -12.55
CA ASP A 111 5.51 -18.29 -13.59
C ASP A 111 4.69 -17.10 -13.05
N VAL A 112 4.63 -16.94 -11.72
CA VAL A 112 3.89 -15.89 -11.03
C VAL A 112 4.67 -15.43 -9.79
N TYR A 113 4.72 -14.12 -9.57
CA TYR A 113 5.27 -13.56 -8.33
C TYR A 113 4.26 -13.57 -7.19
N LEU A 114 4.66 -14.21 -6.09
CA LEU A 114 3.87 -14.32 -4.86
C LEU A 114 4.78 -14.11 -3.64
N GLN A 115 4.23 -13.48 -2.61
CA GLN A 115 4.82 -13.47 -1.27
C GLN A 115 3.80 -14.03 -0.29
N PHE A 116 4.19 -15.02 0.52
CA PHE A 116 3.36 -15.57 1.59
C PHE A 116 3.95 -15.18 2.94
N GLY A 117 3.20 -14.43 3.75
CA GLY A 117 3.59 -14.11 5.12
C GLY A 117 3.31 -15.32 6.00
N VAL A 118 4.33 -15.86 6.64
CA VAL A 118 4.26 -17.07 7.45
C VAL A 118 4.60 -16.74 8.90
N SER A 119 3.69 -17.09 9.82
CA SER A 119 3.89 -17.02 11.27
C SER A 119 3.42 -18.31 11.92
N GLU A 120 4.23 -18.89 12.79
CA GLU A 120 3.93 -20.17 13.47
C GLU A 120 3.46 -21.28 12.50
N GLU A 121 4.16 -21.44 11.37
CA GLU A 121 3.84 -22.40 10.29
C GLU A 121 2.49 -22.16 9.59
N LYS A 122 1.82 -21.03 9.85
CA LYS A 122 0.57 -20.62 9.20
C LYS A 122 0.75 -19.41 8.32
N ILE A 123 -0.04 -19.34 7.27
CA ILE A 123 -0.06 -18.23 6.32
C ILE A 123 -0.96 -17.13 6.88
N VAL A 124 -0.39 -15.97 7.16
CA VAL A 124 -1.09 -14.82 7.76
C VAL A 124 -1.28 -13.66 6.76
N SER A 125 -0.55 -13.69 5.64
CA SER A 125 -0.61 -12.69 4.59
C SER A 125 -0.26 -13.30 3.23
N VAL A 126 -0.85 -12.78 2.15
CA VAL A 126 -0.48 -13.13 0.78
C VAL A 126 -0.45 -11.86 -0.07
N PHE A 127 0.63 -11.65 -0.82
CA PHE A 127 0.78 -10.49 -1.69
C PHE A 127 1.14 -10.89 -3.12
N THR A 128 0.66 -10.11 -4.09
CA THR A 128 1.13 -10.15 -5.48
C THR A 128 0.96 -8.80 -6.18
N ASN A 129 1.87 -8.49 -7.09
CA ASN A 129 1.73 -7.46 -8.11
C ASN A 129 1.91 -8.05 -9.52
N ASP A 130 1.59 -9.33 -9.70
CA ASP A 130 1.71 -10.03 -10.97
C ASP A 130 0.32 -10.24 -11.62
N GLU A 131 0.17 -9.85 -12.88
CA GLU A 131 -1.08 -10.01 -13.64
C GLU A 131 -1.48 -11.47 -13.88
N ARG A 132 -0.54 -12.40 -13.74
CA ARG A 132 -0.77 -13.84 -13.90
C ARG A 132 -1.34 -14.50 -12.64
N ALA A 133 -1.35 -13.80 -11.51
CA ALA A 133 -1.81 -14.35 -10.24
C ALA A 133 -3.32 -14.55 -10.19
N ASP A 134 -3.74 -15.74 -9.75
CA ASP A 134 -5.16 -16.05 -9.57
C ASP A 134 -5.67 -15.45 -8.26
N THR A 135 -6.36 -14.33 -8.39
CA THR A 135 -6.83 -13.49 -7.27
C THR A 135 -8.36 -13.57 -7.12
N ALA A 136 -8.95 -14.62 -7.69
CA ALA A 136 -10.39 -14.87 -7.74
C ALA A 136 -11.16 -13.80 -8.54
N PHE A 137 -12.01 -13.02 -7.88
CA PHE A 137 -13.04 -12.15 -8.50
C PHE A 137 -12.48 -10.99 -9.33
N PHE A 138 -11.26 -10.55 -9.04
CA PHE A 138 -10.58 -9.44 -9.71
C PHE A 138 -9.10 -9.77 -9.84
N ARG A 139 -8.37 -9.02 -10.66
CA ARG A 139 -6.95 -9.23 -10.95
C ARG A 139 -6.17 -7.93 -11.00
N VAL A 140 -4.85 -8.05 -10.86
CA VAL A 140 -3.92 -6.98 -11.21
C VAL A 140 -4.18 -6.52 -12.65
N GLY A 141 -4.33 -5.21 -12.86
CA GLY A 141 -4.70 -4.59 -14.14
C GLY A 141 -6.20 -4.32 -14.34
N ASP A 142 -7.08 -4.86 -13.50
CA ASP A 142 -8.52 -4.53 -13.56
C ASP A 142 -8.78 -3.07 -13.16
N ASP A 143 -9.87 -2.47 -13.66
CA ASP A 143 -10.28 -1.13 -13.26
C ASP A 143 -10.97 -1.09 -11.88
N TYR A 144 -11.01 0.10 -11.27
CA TYR A 144 -11.63 0.31 -9.96
C TYR A 144 -13.08 -0.13 -9.90
N TYR A 145 -13.89 0.17 -10.91
CA TYR A 145 -15.32 -0.10 -10.89
C TYR A 145 -15.62 -1.60 -10.91
N LYS A 146 -14.85 -2.36 -11.70
CA LYS A 146 -14.94 -3.82 -11.72
C LYS A 146 -14.64 -4.42 -10.34
N VAL A 147 -13.56 -3.97 -9.69
CA VAL A 147 -13.21 -4.49 -8.37
C VAL A 147 -14.25 -4.08 -7.33
N ASN A 148 -14.73 -2.85 -7.39
CA ASN A 148 -15.69 -2.31 -6.43
C ASN A 148 -17.10 -2.94 -6.58
N ASP A 149 -17.46 -3.44 -7.76
CA ASP A 149 -18.71 -4.20 -7.96
C ASP A 149 -18.72 -5.48 -7.10
N HIS A 150 -17.55 -6.09 -6.90
CA HIS A 150 -17.39 -7.27 -6.04
C HIS A 150 -17.19 -6.92 -4.56
N LEU A 151 -16.35 -5.93 -4.26
CA LEU A 151 -15.89 -5.65 -2.89
C LEU A 151 -16.69 -4.58 -2.15
N GLN A 152 -17.42 -3.71 -2.87
CA GLN A 152 -18.27 -2.68 -2.29
C GLN A 152 -17.56 -1.82 -1.22
N PHE A 153 -16.44 -1.19 -1.60
CA PHE A 153 -15.56 -0.45 -0.70
C PHE A 153 -16.28 0.67 0.06
N GLN A 154 -15.92 0.82 1.33
CA GLN A 154 -16.49 1.82 2.24
C GLN A 154 -15.39 2.57 2.98
N LYS A 155 -15.65 3.84 3.33
CA LYS A 155 -14.72 4.65 4.15
C LYS A 155 -14.62 4.13 5.58
N GLU A 156 -15.73 3.60 6.07
CA GLU A 156 -15.89 3.09 7.41
C GLU A 156 -15.97 1.58 7.33
N VAL A 157 -14.88 0.89 7.67
CA VAL A 157 -14.82 -0.57 7.55
C VAL A 157 -14.89 -1.18 8.94
N PRO A 158 -16.06 -1.69 9.38
CA PRO A 158 -16.22 -2.26 10.70
C PRO A 158 -15.42 -3.55 10.82
N MET A 159 -14.77 -3.74 11.97
CA MET A 159 -14.08 -4.97 12.29
C MET A 159 -14.97 -5.90 13.10
N GLY A 160 -15.05 -7.15 12.67
CA GLY A 160 -15.75 -8.21 13.38
C GLY A 160 -14.97 -8.77 14.57
N GLY A 161 -15.65 -9.65 15.33
CA GLY A 161 -15.05 -10.41 16.43
C GLY A 161 -14.96 -9.66 17.76
N ASN A 162 -14.39 -10.32 18.77
CA ASN A 162 -14.23 -9.76 20.13
C ASN A 162 -13.00 -8.85 20.26
N TYR A 163 -12.55 -8.25 19.16
CA TYR A 163 -11.34 -7.45 19.15
C TYR A 163 -11.57 -6.07 19.79
N VAL A 164 -10.47 -5.52 20.30
CA VAL A 164 -10.37 -4.17 20.86
C VAL A 164 -10.68 -3.12 19.79
N ALA A 165 -10.30 -3.40 18.55
CA ALA A 165 -10.53 -2.52 17.42
C ALA A 165 -11.95 -2.69 16.87
N HIS A 166 -12.61 -1.56 16.60
CA HIS A 166 -14.02 -1.55 16.17
C HIS A 166 -14.16 -1.24 14.68
N GLN A 167 -13.33 -0.34 14.16
CA GLN A 167 -13.52 0.19 12.81
C GLN A 167 -12.23 0.82 12.29
N PHE A 168 -11.94 0.58 11.01
CA PHE A 168 -10.99 1.37 10.23
C PHE A 168 -11.70 2.56 9.58
N GLU A 169 -11.04 3.71 9.57
CA GLU A 169 -11.47 4.93 8.90
C GLU A 169 -10.47 5.26 7.78
N LEU A 170 -10.91 5.09 6.54
CA LEU A 170 -10.14 5.37 5.33
C LEU A 170 -10.36 6.81 4.89
N SER A 171 -9.27 7.52 4.59
CA SER A 171 -9.34 8.85 3.98
C SER A 171 -9.79 8.77 2.52
N GLU A 172 -10.09 9.92 1.88
CA GLU A 172 -10.34 9.94 0.43
C GLU A 172 -9.14 9.41 -0.38
N GLU A 173 -7.94 9.66 0.12
CA GLU A 173 -6.72 9.17 -0.51
C GLU A 173 -6.61 7.66 -0.37
N ASP A 174 -6.83 7.10 0.82
CA ASP A 174 -6.86 5.65 1.02
C ASP A 174 -7.91 4.97 0.13
N MET A 175 -9.11 5.55 0.04
CA MET A 175 -10.17 5.03 -0.84
C MET A 175 -9.78 5.01 -2.31
N ARG A 176 -8.86 5.89 -2.73
CA ARG A 176 -8.39 6.00 -4.11
C ARG A 176 -7.18 5.11 -4.38
N ILE A 177 -6.21 5.05 -3.45
CA ILE A 177 -4.93 4.38 -3.69
C ILE A 177 -4.89 2.95 -3.15
N ARG A 178 -5.62 2.65 -2.07
CA ARG A 178 -5.57 1.35 -1.38
C ARG A 178 -6.83 1.07 -0.55
N PRO A 179 -8.04 1.02 -1.13
CA PRO A 179 -9.23 0.70 -0.36
C PRO A 179 -9.13 -0.69 0.28
N LEU A 180 -9.86 -0.86 1.39
CA LEU A 180 -9.91 -2.09 2.20
C LEU A 180 -11.31 -2.70 2.12
N ALA A 181 -11.37 -4.03 1.98
CA ALA A 181 -12.59 -4.82 2.14
C ALA A 181 -12.28 -6.16 2.82
N SER A 182 -13.30 -7.01 2.96
CA SER A 182 -13.16 -8.38 3.44
C SER A 182 -13.89 -9.38 2.53
N ILE A 183 -13.35 -10.58 2.42
CA ILE A 183 -13.95 -11.75 1.76
C ILE A 183 -14.01 -12.85 2.82
N GLY A 184 -15.21 -13.11 3.36
CA GLY A 184 -15.34 -13.93 4.57
C GLY A 184 -14.55 -13.32 5.73
N ASP A 185 -13.64 -14.11 6.32
CA ASP A 185 -12.76 -13.67 7.43
C ASP A 185 -11.40 -13.13 6.96
N VAL A 186 -11.15 -13.07 5.64
CA VAL A 186 -9.91 -12.56 5.05
C VAL A 186 -10.06 -11.10 4.67
N TRP A 187 -9.08 -10.28 5.04
CA TRP A 187 -9.03 -8.88 4.69
C TRP A 187 -8.25 -8.67 3.39
N VAL A 188 -8.68 -7.74 2.56
CA VAL A 188 -8.00 -7.41 1.30
C VAL A 188 -7.76 -5.91 1.16
N GLN A 189 -6.48 -5.55 1.02
CA GLN A 189 -6.06 -4.25 0.52
C GLN A 189 -5.82 -4.37 -0.98
N VAL A 190 -6.54 -3.58 -1.78
CA VAL A 190 -6.34 -3.52 -3.24
C VAL A 190 -5.65 -2.21 -3.58
N TYR A 191 -4.41 -2.26 -4.05
CA TYR A 191 -3.65 -1.07 -4.40
C TYR A 191 -3.96 -0.68 -5.84
N PHE A 192 -4.16 0.61 -6.08
CA PHE A 192 -4.43 1.17 -7.40
C PHE A 192 -3.27 2.04 -7.86
N ASP A 193 -2.94 1.90 -9.14
CA ASP A 193 -2.16 2.88 -9.87
C ASP A 193 -3.11 4.01 -10.31
N THR A 194 -3.05 5.14 -9.63
CA THR A 194 -3.95 6.27 -9.89
C THR A 194 -3.69 6.99 -11.20
N ALA A 195 -2.55 6.73 -11.86
CA ALA A 195 -2.28 7.30 -13.18
C ALA A 195 -3.00 6.50 -14.29
N SER A 196 -3.15 5.19 -14.14
CA SER A 196 -3.84 4.31 -15.10
C SER A 196 -5.26 3.93 -14.67
N ASP A 197 -5.66 4.19 -13.43
CA ASP A 197 -6.95 3.80 -12.82
C ASP A 197 -7.17 2.27 -12.81
N THR A 198 -6.08 1.52 -12.55
CA THR A 198 -6.08 0.06 -12.55
C THR A 198 -5.43 -0.51 -11.30
N VAL A 199 -5.80 -1.73 -10.91
CA VAL A 199 -5.17 -2.46 -9.81
C VAL A 199 -3.67 -2.62 -10.06
N SER A 200 -2.87 -2.07 -9.15
CA SER A 200 -1.42 -2.18 -9.11
C SER A 200 -0.99 -3.50 -8.47
N SER A 201 -1.52 -3.79 -7.28
CA SER A 201 -1.18 -4.97 -6.49
C SER A 201 -2.29 -5.32 -5.50
N ILE A 202 -2.22 -6.50 -4.91
CA ILE A 202 -3.25 -7.04 -4.02
C ILE A 202 -2.54 -7.66 -2.81
N ARG A 203 -3.02 -7.31 -1.60
CA ARG A 203 -2.58 -7.93 -0.34
C ARG A 203 -3.77 -8.48 0.42
N TYR A 204 -3.77 -9.78 0.66
CA TYR A 204 -4.67 -10.44 1.59
C TYR A 204 -3.98 -10.60 2.94
N THR A 205 -4.71 -10.41 4.04
CA THR A 205 -4.19 -10.62 5.40
C THR A 205 -5.26 -11.21 6.30
N ASP A 206 -4.84 -11.91 7.34
CA ASP A 206 -5.70 -12.09 8.50
C ASP A 206 -5.90 -10.75 9.26
N GLN A 207 -6.85 -10.74 10.19
CA GLN A 207 -7.19 -9.54 10.94
C GLN A 207 -6.08 -9.10 11.91
N GLU A 208 -5.31 -10.04 12.48
CA GLU A 208 -4.26 -9.73 13.44
C GLU A 208 -3.07 -9.03 12.78
N THR A 209 -2.66 -9.53 11.62
CA THR A 209 -1.61 -8.94 10.78
C THR A 209 -2.01 -7.57 10.28
N LEU A 210 -3.27 -7.39 9.86
CA LEU A 210 -3.79 -6.07 9.47
C LEU A 210 -3.71 -5.06 10.64
N LEU A 211 -4.06 -5.50 11.84
CA LEU A 211 -3.98 -4.68 13.06
C LEU A 211 -2.55 -4.41 13.52
N LEU A 212 -1.59 -5.28 13.20
CA LEU A 212 -0.17 -5.03 13.43
C LEU A 212 0.37 -3.96 12.48
N HIS A 213 0.00 -4.02 11.21
CA HIS A 213 0.41 -3.04 10.19
C HIS A 213 -0.18 -1.65 10.44
N LYS A 214 -1.42 -1.57 10.94
CA LYS A 214 -2.17 -0.31 11.18
C LYS A 214 -2.17 0.61 9.95
N PRO A 215 -2.58 0.12 8.76
CA PRO A 215 -2.46 0.90 7.53
C PRO A 215 -3.36 2.13 7.51
N TYR A 216 -4.47 2.14 8.27
CA TYR A 216 -5.45 3.24 8.30
C TYR A 216 -5.66 3.77 9.71
N SER A 217 -6.41 4.87 9.82
CA SER A 217 -6.90 5.35 11.12
C SER A 217 -7.84 4.32 11.74
N ILE A 218 -7.76 4.15 13.07
CA ILE A 218 -8.51 3.10 13.78
C ILE A 218 -9.27 3.68 14.95
N VAL A 219 -10.55 3.31 15.07
CA VAL A 219 -11.36 3.49 16.27
C VAL A 219 -11.33 2.21 17.09
N TYR A 220 -10.83 2.29 18.33
CA TYR A 220 -10.64 1.10 19.19
C TYR A 220 -10.86 1.40 20.68
N ARG A 221 -11.06 0.34 21.47
CA ARG A 221 -11.16 0.38 22.93
C ARG A 221 -10.25 -0.66 23.58
N GLY A 222 -9.13 -0.20 24.14
CA GLY A 222 -8.16 -1.03 24.87
C GLY A 222 -6.76 -0.91 24.26
N ILE A 223 -6.06 -2.03 24.12
CA ILE A 223 -4.69 -2.09 23.60
C ILE A 223 -4.71 -2.80 22.25
N LEU A 224 -4.11 -2.17 21.22
CA LEU A 224 -3.89 -2.79 19.92
C LEU A 224 -2.65 -3.69 19.99
N PRO A 225 -2.54 -4.72 19.13
CA PRO A 225 -1.32 -5.49 19.03
C PRO A 225 -0.13 -4.59 18.67
N GLU A 226 1.04 -4.98 19.18
CA GLU A 226 2.33 -4.37 18.88
C GLU A 226 3.31 -5.48 18.58
N ALA A 227 4.18 -5.26 17.60
CA ALA A 227 5.23 -6.21 17.28
C ALA A 227 6.32 -6.19 18.36
N GLU A 228 6.90 -7.35 18.62
CA GLU A 228 8.01 -7.48 19.56
C GLU A 228 9.25 -6.71 19.05
N PRO A 229 10.01 -6.03 19.92
CA PRO A 229 11.22 -5.32 19.51
C PRO A 229 12.27 -6.27 18.94
N LEU A 230 12.71 -6.00 17.72
CA LEU A 230 13.79 -6.76 17.08
C LEU A 230 15.19 -6.34 17.56
N SER A 231 16.12 -7.29 17.55
CA SER A 231 17.54 -7.02 17.78
C SER A 231 18.17 -6.22 16.63
N ALA A 232 19.36 -5.65 16.83
CA ALA A 232 20.06 -4.96 15.74
C ALA A 232 20.43 -5.89 14.57
N GLU A 233 20.67 -7.17 14.85
CA GLU A 233 20.97 -8.19 13.84
C GLU A 233 19.71 -8.53 13.03
N ASP A 234 18.58 -8.73 13.70
CA ASP A 234 17.30 -8.99 13.03
C ASP A 234 16.86 -7.79 12.18
N TRP A 235 17.09 -6.57 12.67
CA TRP A 235 16.84 -5.36 11.87
C TRP A 235 17.67 -5.31 10.59
N GLN A 236 18.91 -5.81 10.61
CA GLN A 236 19.70 -5.91 9.38
C GLN A 236 19.06 -6.88 8.39
N LEU A 237 18.61 -8.05 8.86
CA LEU A 237 17.93 -9.05 8.02
C LEU A 237 16.63 -8.50 7.42
N VAL A 238 15.83 -7.75 8.21
CA VAL A 238 14.63 -7.07 7.72
C VAL A 238 14.97 -6.08 6.61
N GLN A 239 15.99 -5.24 6.83
CA GLN A 239 16.39 -4.20 5.86
C GLN A 239 16.90 -4.81 4.55
N ASP A 240 17.70 -5.88 4.62
CA ASP A 240 18.22 -6.58 3.46
C ASP A 240 17.09 -7.24 2.66
N GLY A 241 16.15 -7.91 3.34
CA GLY A 241 14.96 -8.49 2.73
C GLY A 241 14.07 -7.46 2.05
N GLN A 242 13.79 -6.33 2.72
CA GLN A 242 12.99 -5.25 2.15
C GLN A 242 13.68 -4.61 0.92
N ALA A 243 15.00 -4.47 0.91
CA ALA A 243 15.72 -3.94 -0.24
C ALA A 243 15.57 -4.83 -1.49
N LEU A 244 15.64 -6.15 -1.31
CA LEU A 244 15.42 -7.12 -2.39
C LEU A 244 13.96 -7.17 -2.84
N GLN A 245 13.00 -7.08 -1.90
CA GLN A 245 11.57 -6.97 -2.25
C GLN A 245 11.31 -5.73 -3.11
N ILE A 246 11.87 -4.57 -2.78
CA ILE A 246 11.72 -3.35 -3.58
C ILE A 246 12.24 -3.55 -5.01
N LEU A 247 13.37 -4.23 -5.20
CA LEU A 247 13.88 -4.57 -6.53
C LEU A 247 12.88 -5.45 -7.29
N ASP A 248 12.41 -6.53 -6.67
CA ASP A 248 11.47 -7.47 -7.26
C ASP A 248 10.18 -6.74 -7.70
N LEU A 249 9.58 -6.00 -6.78
CA LEU A 249 8.34 -5.23 -6.99
C LEU A 249 8.50 -4.20 -8.11
N THR A 250 9.62 -3.46 -8.11
CA THR A 250 9.93 -2.47 -9.15
C THR A 250 10.05 -3.11 -10.52
N ASN A 251 10.68 -4.29 -10.61
CA ASN A 251 10.84 -4.99 -11.88
C ASN A 251 9.51 -5.53 -12.42
N HIS A 252 8.62 -6.03 -11.57
CA HIS A 252 7.27 -6.44 -11.97
C HIS A 252 6.42 -5.26 -12.46
N ILE A 253 6.55 -4.10 -11.81
CA ILE A 253 5.92 -2.85 -12.29
C ILE A 253 6.49 -2.48 -13.67
N ARG A 254 7.82 -2.48 -13.82
CA ARG A 254 8.49 -2.12 -15.08
C ARG A 254 8.08 -3.02 -16.23
N GLU A 255 8.06 -4.33 -16.02
CA GLU A 255 7.62 -5.30 -17.02
C GLU A 255 6.20 -5.02 -17.50
N ARG A 256 5.26 -4.77 -16.58
CA ARG A 256 3.87 -4.42 -16.91
C ARG A 256 3.75 -3.16 -17.77
N TYR A 257 4.63 -2.19 -17.53
CA TYR A 257 4.70 -0.94 -18.29
C TYR A 257 5.63 -1.01 -19.51
N GLY A 258 6.14 -2.19 -19.87
CA GLY A 258 6.99 -2.42 -21.04
C GLY A 258 8.45 -2.00 -20.89
N ALA A 259 8.86 -1.56 -19.70
CA ALA A 259 10.25 -1.24 -19.39
C ALA A 259 11.04 -2.50 -19.02
N GLN A 260 12.33 -2.53 -19.38
CA GLN A 260 13.20 -3.65 -19.04
C GLN A 260 13.47 -3.71 -17.53
N PRO A 261 13.57 -4.92 -16.94
CA PRO A 261 13.92 -5.07 -15.53
C PRO A 261 15.32 -4.51 -15.24
N LEU A 262 15.46 -3.92 -14.07
CA LEU A 262 16.71 -3.36 -13.55
C LEU A 262 17.57 -4.47 -12.94
N THR A 263 18.87 -4.37 -13.16
CA THR A 263 19.87 -5.25 -12.54
C THR A 263 20.33 -4.66 -11.20
N TRP A 264 20.47 -5.50 -10.17
CA TRP A 264 21.01 -5.06 -8.88
C TRP A 264 22.45 -4.54 -9.01
N ASP A 265 22.73 -3.36 -8.47
CA ASP A 265 24.10 -2.83 -8.33
C ASP A 265 24.47 -2.63 -6.85
N GLU A 266 25.43 -3.43 -6.39
CA GLU A 266 25.83 -3.52 -4.99
C GLU A 266 26.42 -2.23 -4.43
N ALA A 267 27.28 -1.55 -5.21
CA ALA A 267 27.90 -0.30 -4.77
C ALA A 267 26.85 0.81 -4.64
N THR A 268 25.92 0.87 -5.58
CA THR A 268 24.79 1.81 -5.54
C THR A 268 23.82 1.50 -4.40
N ALA A 269 23.58 0.22 -4.09
CA ALA A 269 22.76 -0.21 -2.95
C ALA A 269 23.37 0.23 -1.62
N LYS A 270 24.70 0.09 -1.49
CA LYS A 270 25.43 0.60 -0.31
C LYS A 270 25.26 2.12 -0.15
N VAL A 271 25.34 2.89 -1.25
CA VAL A 271 25.09 4.34 -1.21
C VAL A 271 23.66 4.66 -0.75
N ALA A 272 22.67 3.93 -1.27
CA ALA A 272 21.27 4.08 -0.88
C ALA A 272 21.06 3.74 0.61
N TYR A 273 21.70 2.68 1.12
CA TYR A 273 21.59 2.28 2.53
C TYR A 273 22.15 3.34 3.45
N LEU A 274 23.34 3.88 3.13
CA LEU A 274 23.97 4.94 3.92
C LEU A 274 23.13 6.22 3.91
N HIS A 275 22.42 6.52 2.81
CA HIS A 275 21.53 7.68 2.75
C HIS A 275 20.27 7.49 3.61
N SER A 276 19.66 6.30 3.58
CA SER A 276 18.56 5.95 4.48
C SER A 276 18.97 6.02 5.95
N GLU A 277 20.18 5.53 6.29
CA GLU A 277 20.74 5.62 7.64
C GLU A 277 21.01 7.07 8.06
N ASP A 278 21.55 7.90 7.16
CA ASP A 278 21.82 9.32 7.39
C ASP A 278 20.51 10.08 7.68
N MET A 279 19.50 9.92 6.82
CA MET A 279 18.16 10.52 7.02
C MET A 279 17.55 10.13 8.37
N TYR A 280 17.65 8.84 8.74
CA TYR A 280 17.15 8.36 10.03
C TYR A 280 17.91 8.97 11.21
N ARG A 281 19.25 8.98 11.18
CA ARG A 281 20.09 9.36 12.33
C ARG A 281 20.13 10.86 12.56
N ASP A 282 20.10 11.64 11.49
CA ASP A 282 20.19 13.09 11.53
C ASP A 282 18.80 13.77 11.44
N GLU A 283 17.73 12.97 11.53
CA GLU A 283 16.32 13.40 11.63
C GLU A 283 15.90 14.37 10.50
N TYR A 284 16.24 14.03 9.26
CA TYR A 284 15.86 14.81 8.09
C TYR A 284 15.34 13.91 6.96
N PHE A 285 14.63 14.52 6.00
CA PHE A 285 14.14 13.81 4.82
C PHE A 285 14.34 14.68 3.57
N ALA A 286 15.42 14.40 2.83
CA ALA A 286 15.78 15.15 1.63
C ALA A 286 16.75 14.36 0.73
N HIS A 287 16.75 14.67 -0.57
CA HIS A 287 17.73 14.15 -1.53
C HIS A 287 19.16 14.64 -1.28
N THR A 288 19.33 15.80 -0.63
CA THR A 288 20.64 16.36 -0.30
C THR A 288 20.92 16.13 1.17
N SER A 289 22.00 15.39 1.45
CA SER A 289 22.49 15.22 2.80
C SER A 289 23.18 16.51 3.26
N PRO A 290 22.89 17.02 4.47
CA PRO A 290 23.64 18.13 5.08
C PRO A 290 25.13 17.84 5.24
N THR A 291 25.50 16.56 5.35
CA THR A 291 26.87 16.09 5.62
C THR A 291 27.55 15.57 4.36
N TYR A 292 26.83 14.80 3.54
CA TYR A 292 27.39 14.04 2.41
C TYR A 292 27.04 14.60 1.03
N GLY A 293 26.24 15.68 0.96
CA GLY A 293 25.93 16.37 -0.28
C GLY A 293 24.85 15.71 -1.13
N GLU A 294 24.87 15.98 -2.43
CA GLU A 294 23.88 15.47 -3.40
C GLU A 294 24.16 14.01 -3.76
N LEU A 295 23.21 13.35 -4.45
CA LEU A 295 23.37 11.97 -4.91
C LEU A 295 24.70 11.72 -5.63
N LYS A 296 25.13 12.65 -6.49
CA LYS A 296 26.39 12.55 -7.23
C LYS A 296 27.62 12.47 -6.32
N ASP A 297 27.59 13.20 -5.20
CA ASP A 297 28.68 13.24 -4.23
C ASP A 297 28.72 11.93 -3.45
N ARG A 298 27.55 11.42 -3.06
CA ARG A 298 27.41 10.12 -2.38
C ARG A 298 27.84 8.94 -3.27
N LEU A 299 27.44 8.93 -4.55
CA LEU A 299 27.85 7.91 -5.53
C LEU A 299 29.38 7.94 -5.78
N ALA A 300 29.98 9.12 -5.81
CA ALA A 300 31.42 9.26 -6.01
C ALA A 300 32.25 8.67 -4.86
N VAL A 301 31.74 8.71 -3.61
CA VAL A 301 32.42 8.13 -2.44
C VAL A 301 32.59 6.61 -2.57
N GLU A 302 31.59 5.92 -3.11
CA GLU A 302 31.65 4.46 -3.38
C GLU A 302 32.20 4.14 -4.78
N SER A 303 32.79 5.13 -5.47
CA SER A 303 33.39 4.97 -6.81
C SER A 303 32.41 4.43 -7.87
N VAL A 304 31.12 4.75 -7.76
CA VAL A 304 30.10 4.38 -8.76
C VAL A 304 30.23 5.30 -9.97
N VAL A 305 30.49 4.71 -11.14
CA VAL A 305 30.64 5.44 -12.42
C VAL A 305 29.38 5.24 -13.26
N TYR A 306 28.73 6.34 -13.65
CA TYR A 306 27.43 6.33 -14.34
C TYR A 306 27.25 7.49 -15.32
N GLU A 307 26.49 7.26 -16.39
CA GLU A 307 26.06 8.29 -17.35
C GLU A 307 24.85 9.07 -16.85
N LEU A 308 23.92 8.36 -16.19
CA LEU A 308 22.66 8.89 -15.65
C LEU A 308 22.41 8.29 -14.27
N ALA A 309 21.89 9.11 -13.35
CA ALA A 309 21.43 8.65 -12.05
C ALA A 309 20.16 9.39 -11.61
N ALA A 310 19.31 8.73 -10.83
CA ALA A 310 18.18 9.33 -10.14
C ALA A 310 17.93 8.63 -8.79
N GLU A 311 17.14 9.28 -7.93
CA GLU A 311 16.83 8.79 -6.59
C GLU A 311 15.34 8.90 -6.29
N ASN A 312 14.77 7.86 -5.71
CA ASN A 312 13.51 7.93 -4.96
C ASN A 312 13.80 7.71 -3.47
N ILE A 313 13.17 8.50 -2.61
CA ILE A 313 13.23 8.33 -1.14
C ILE A 313 11.82 8.20 -0.57
N ALA A 314 11.68 7.39 0.48
CA ALA A 314 10.45 7.24 1.25
C ALA A 314 10.78 7.06 2.73
N ALA A 315 9.88 7.49 3.61
CA ALA A 315 10.03 7.35 5.05
C ALA A 315 8.69 7.06 5.72
N ASN A 316 8.73 6.33 6.83
CA ASN A 316 7.59 5.96 7.67
C ASN A 316 6.50 5.09 7.00
N TYR A 317 6.82 4.46 5.86
CA TYR A 317 6.01 3.37 5.33
C TYR A 317 6.26 2.10 6.16
N PRO A 318 5.24 1.26 6.37
CA PRO A 318 5.37 0.05 7.19
C PRO A 318 6.28 -1.00 6.55
N ASP A 319 6.32 -1.09 5.22
CA ASP A 319 7.09 -2.09 4.50
C ASP A 319 7.47 -1.65 3.07
N ALA A 320 8.23 -2.51 2.38
CA ALA A 320 8.68 -2.34 1.01
C ALA A 320 7.54 -2.16 -0.01
N ILE A 321 6.45 -2.90 0.16
CA ILE A 321 5.29 -2.85 -0.75
C ILE A 321 4.66 -1.46 -0.68
N GLU A 322 4.39 -0.97 0.53
CA GLU A 322 3.73 0.32 0.73
C GLU A 322 4.63 1.48 0.26
N ALA A 323 5.96 1.38 0.43
CA ALA A 323 6.90 2.35 -0.13
C ALA A 323 6.88 2.37 -1.67
N VAL A 324 6.86 1.19 -2.33
CA VAL A 324 6.82 1.09 -3.79
C VAL A 324 5.50 1.61 -4.37
N GLU A 325 4.37 1.26 -3.76
CA GLU A 325 3.06 1.78 -4.17
C GLU A 325 2.96 3.30 -3.97
N GLY A 326 3.58 3.83 -2.92
CA GLY A 326 3.72 5.27 -2.70
C GLY A 326 4.54 5.97 -3.78
N TRP A 327 5.67 5.39 -4.21
CA TRP A 327 6.45 5.92 -5.33
C TRP A 327 5.70 5.82 -6.67
N LEU A 328 4.98 4.72 -6.91
CA LEU A 328 4.21 4.53 -8.14
C LEU A 328 3.13 5.60 -8.32
N ASN A 329 2.51 6.02 -7.21
CA ASN A 329 1.45 7.03 -7.16
C ASN A 329 1.95 8.46 -6.98
N SER A 330 3.26 8.70 -7.09
CA SER A 330 3.87 10.03 -7.04
C SER A 330 4.51 10.36 -8.38
N GLU A 331 4.02 11.40 -9.07
CA GLU A 331 4.44 11.74 -10.44
C GLU A 331 5.97 11.80 -10.60
N GLY A 332 6.68 12.48 -9.69
CA GLY A 332 8.13 12.59 -9.74
C GLY A 332 8.87 11.26 -9.55
N HIS A 333 8.41 10.42 -8.62
CA HIS A 333 9.04 9.12 -8.34
C HIS A 333 8.71 8.08 -9.41
N ARG A 334 7.49 8.13 -9.95
CA ARG A 334 7.01 7.28 -11.04
C ARG A 334 7.86 7.45 -12.30
N VAL A 335 8.28 8.67 -12.61
CA VAL A 335 9.19 8.92 -13.75
C VAL A 335 10.46 8.09 -13.61
N ASN A 336 11.07 8.03 -12.42
CA ASN A 336 12.29 7.23 -12.21
C ASN A 336 12.00 5.72 -12.29
N LEU A 337 10.88 5.25 -11.71
CA LEU A 337 10.48 3.84 -11.75
C LEU A 337 10.35 3.32 -13.19
N LEU A 338 9.81 4.13 -14.11
CA LEU A 338 9.44 3.71 -15.47
C LEU A 338 10.41 4.21 -16.56
N ASP A 339 11.45 4.97 -16.20
CA ASP A 339 12.41 5.45 -17.19
C ASP A 339 13.23 4.28 -17.78
N GLU A 340 13.07 4.06 -19.08
CA GLU A 340 13.74 2.98 -19.83
C GLU A 340 15.24 3.19 -19.96
N ARG A 341 15.75 4.39 -19.69
CA ARG A 341 17.19 4.66 -19.74
C ARG A 341 17.93 3.97 -18.61
N PHE A 342 17.31 3.83 -17.44
CA PHE A 342 17.92 3.14 -16.31
C PHE A 342 18.01 1.64 -16.56
N THR A 343 19.15 1.06 -16.18
CA THR A 343 19.45 -0.36 -16.36
C THR A 343 19.81 -1.06 -15.05
N HIS A 344 20.21 -0.29 -14.04
CA HIS A 344 20.57 -0.82 -12.73
C HIS A 344 19.87 -0.07 -11.61
N LEU A 345 19.70 -0.77 -10.49
CA LEU A 345 19.10 -0.26 -9.27
C LEU A 345 19.94 -0.71 -8.07
N GLY A 346 20.27 0.24 -7.20
CA GLY A 346 20.66 -0.05 -5.83
C GLY A 346 19.56 0.38 -4.88
N VAL A 347 19.14 -0.51 -3.98
CA VAL A 347 18.16 -0.18 -2.94
C VAL A 347 18.82 -0.28 -1.57
N GLY A 348 18.48 0.66 -0.69
CA GLY A 348 18.93 0.62 0.69
C GLY A 348 17.84 1.03 1.66
N VAL A 349 17.69 0.23 2.71
CA VAL A 349 16.68 0.42 3.75
C VAL A 349 17.36 0.55 5.10
N TYR A 350 16.98 1.55 5.87
CA TYR A 350 17.37 1.68 7.27
C TYR A 350 16.15 1.99 8.12
N ARG A 351 15.74 1.05 8.98
CA ARG A 351 14.44 1.09 9.68
C ARG A 351 13.30 1.31 8.68
N PHE A 352 12.56 2.39 8.83
CA PHE A 352 11.45 2.77 7.95
C PHE A 352 11.85 3.89 6.98
N TYR A 353 13.13 3.98 6.61
CA TYR A 353 13.64 4.86 5.55
C TYR A 353 14.10 4.01 4.38
N PHE A 354 13.64 4.35 3.19
CA PHE A 354 13.83 3.58 1.97
C PHE A 354 14.41 4.49 0.89
N THR A 355 15.45 4.02 0.19
CA THR A 355 16.08 4.76 -0.90
C THR A 355 16.26 3.83 -2.10
N GLN A 356 15.82 4.27 -3.28
CA GLN A 356 16.14 3.67 -4.58
C GLN A 356 17.09 4.60 -5.33
N ASN A 357 18.25 4.09 -5.74
CA ASN A 357 19.18 4.81 -6.60
C ASN A 357 19.28 4.08 -7.95
N PHE A 358 18.76 4.72 -8.99
CA PHE A 358 18.76 4.22 -10.35
C PHE A 358 19.99 4.71 -11.08
N ILE A 359 20.64 3.85 -11.86
CA ILE A 359 21.79 4.26 -12.68
C ILE A 359 21.78 3.65 -14.09
N THR A 360 22.49 4.33 -14.98
CA THR A 360 23.03 3.76 -16.23
C THR A 360 24.54 3.82 -16.13
N PRO A 361 25.25 2.68 -16.03
CA PRO A 361 26.72 2.68 -15.97
C PRO A 361 27.36 3.26 -17.24
N TRP A 362 28.59 3.78 -17.12
CA TRP A 362 29.44 4.21 -18.25
C TRP A 362 30.10 3.05 -19.01
#